data_AF-A0A928WY53-F1
#
_entry.id   AF-A0A928WY53-F1
#
_cell.length_a   1.000
_cell.length_b   1.000
_cell.length_c   1.000
_cell.angle_alpha   90.00
_cell.angle_beta   90.00
_cell.angle_gamma   90.00
#
_symmetry.space_group_name_H-M   'P 1'
#
loop_
_entity.id
_entity.type
_entity.pdbx_description
1 polymer ?
#
loop_
_entity_poly.entity_id
_entity_poly.type
_entity_poly.pdbx_seq_one_letter_code
_entity_poly.pdbx_strand_id
1 'polypeptide(L)'
;SISQVKAFLSCSTDKIRPPYGLSQQSLHRPSVIVGSTNEDHFLADPTGNRRYWVVPMNRQLDRNKLREERDRIWAAAVALYLEGEQWWLTEKEGRAADRDRKQYEEVHPWTYSIEDYIFNREEVSTKEILCNALDIPPQKHTCPAQKRVSTIFKKMGWEQTKNPVAYQNRRTRVWRKKKIKNSLESPVSVCQNAVSTDAKEKR
;
A
#
# COMPACT_ATOMS: atom_id res chain seq x y z
N SER A 1 -17.24 -0.17 9.97
CA SER A 1 -15.88 -0.71 10.21
C SER A 1 -15.11 -0.76 8.90
N ILE A 2 -13.77 -0.64 8.92
CA ILE A 2 -12.92 -0.66 7.71
C ILE A 2 -13.19 -1.91 6.84
N SER A 3 -13.48 -3.06 7.45
CA SER A 3 -13.84 -4.30 6.76
C SER A 3 -15.12 -4.18 5.93
N GLN A 4 -16.12 -3.42 6.39
CA GLN A 4 -17.37 -3.20 5.63
C GLN A 4 -17.11 -2.32 4.41
N VAL A 5 -16.30 -1.28 4.53
CA VAL A 5 -15.92 -0.42 3.39
C VAL A 5 -15.17 -1.24 2.34
N LYS A 6 -14.23 -2.09 2.77
CA LYS A 6 -13.53 -3.01 1.86
C LYS A 6 -14.47 -3.96 1.13
N ALA A 7 -15.42 -4.56 1.86
CA ALA A 7 -16.42 -5.45 1.27
C ALA A 7 -17.29 -4.70 0.27
N PHE A 8 -17.70 -3.48 0.62
CA PHE A 8 -18.50 -2.62 -0.24
C PHE A 8 -17.75 -2.25 -1.54
N LEU A 9 -16.50 -1.77 -1.44
CA LEU A 9 -15.68 -1.39 -2.60
C LEU A 9 -15.34 -2.57 -3.52
N SER A 10 -15.29 -3.79 -2.99
CA SER A 10 -15.05 -5.01 -3.78
C SER A 10 -16.31 -5.68 -4.29
N CYS A 11 -17.50 -5.23 -3.89
CA CYS A 11 -18.75 -5.84 -4.30
C CYS A 11 -19.14 -5.37 -5.71
N SER A 12 -19.37 -6.33 -6.61
CA SER A 12 -19.85 -6.08 -7.98
C SER A 12 -21.38 -6.00 -8.10
N THR A 13 -22.09 -6.41 -7.06
CA THR A 13 -23.56 -6.50 -7.04
C THR A 13 -24.14 -5.70 -5.88
N ASP A 14 -25.10 -4.84 -6.18
CA ASP A 14 -25.89 -4.11 -5.20
C ASP A 14 -27.22 -4.79 -4.94
N LYS A 15 -27.54 -4.98 -3.65
CA LYS A 15 -28.86 -5.42 -3.22
C LYS A 15 -29.69 -4.20 -2.90
N ILE A 16 -30.61 -3.84 -3.79
CA ILE A 16 -31.49 -2.68 -3.62
C ILE A 16 -32.95 -3.11 -3.64
N ARG A 17 -33.80 -2.35 -2.96
CA ARG A 17 -35.25 -2.42 -3.13
C ARG A 17 -35.67 -1.25 -4.04
N PRO A 18 -36.05 -1.49 -5.30
CA PRO A 18 -36.48 -0.40 -6.16
C PRO A 18 -37.76 0.25 -5.59
N PRO A 19 -38.02 1.54 -5.89
CA PRO A 19 -39.29 2.17 -5.55
C PRO A 19 -40.46 1.32 -6.04
N TYR A 20 -41.45 1.08 -5.17
CA TYR A 20 -42.61 0.21 -5.42
C TYR A 20 -42.29 -1.28 -5.68
N GLY A 21 -41.05 -1.71 -5.47
CA GLY A 21 -40.66 -3.11 -5.56
C GLY A 21 -41.20 -3.95 -4.41
N LEU A 22 -41.72 -5.14 -4.74
CA LEU A 22 -42.22 -6.11 -3.76
C LEU A 22 -41.09 -6.73 -2.92
N SER A 23 -39.91 -6.94 -3.53
CA SER A 23 -38.75 -7.60 -2.90
C SER A 23 -37.43 -6.89 -3.24
N GLN A 24 -36.37 -7.24 -2.51
CA GLN A 24 -35.02 -6.81 -2.85
C GLN A 24 -34.53 -7.53 -4.11
N GLN A 25 -33.91 -6.77 -4.99
CA GLN A 25 -33.27 -7.28 -6.21
C GLN A 25 -31.76 -7.09 -6.12
N SER A 26 -31.02 -8.01 -6.73
CA SER A 26 -29.55 -7.94 -6.84
C SER A 26 -29.20 -7.47 -8.25
N LEU A 27 -28.60 -6.29 -8.37
CA LEU A 27 -28.23 -5.68 -9.65
C LEU A 27 -26.72 -5.50 -9.74
N HIS A 28 -26.14 -5.64 -10.94
CA HIS A 28 -24.74 -5.27 -11.15
C HIS A 28 -24.56 -3.78 -10.90
N ARG A 29 -23.50 -3.41 -10.17
CA ARG A 29 -23.23 -2.02 -9.83
C ARG A 29 -22.86 -1.24 -11.10
N PRO A 30 -23.67 -0.24 -11.51
CA PRO A 30 -23.38 0.54 -12.72
C PRO A 30 -22.53 1.79 -12.43
N SER A 31 -22.25 2.08 -11.16
CA SER A 31 -21.63 3.32 -10.70
C SER A 31 -20.19 3.13 -10.23
N VAL A 32 -19.37 4.16 -10.43
CA VAL A 32 -18.08 4.31 -9.76
C VAL A 32 -18.23 5.04 -8.42
N ILE A 33 -17.37 4.70 -7.46
CA ILE A 33 -17.36 5.34 -6.14
C ILE A 33 -16.16 6.28 -6.10
N VAL A 34 -16.42 7.55 -5.79
CA VAL A 34 -15.40 8.60 -5.68
C VAL A 34 -15.54 9.27 -4.32
N GLY A 35 -14.41 9.49 -3.66
CA GLY A 35 -14.32 10.28 -2.44
C GLY A 35 -13.28 11.39 -2.61
N SER A 36 -13.51 12.53 -1.97
CA SER A 36 -12.51 13.59 -1.85
C SER A 36 -12.12 13.74 -0.39
N THR A 37 -10.85 14.06 -0.15
CA THR A 37 -10.31 14.34 1.16
C THR A 37 -9.30 15.47 1.04
N ASN A 38 -9.19 16.28 2.09
CA ASN A 38 -8.16 17.30 2.23
C ASN A 38 -6.98 16.78 3.06
N GLU A 39 -7.07 15.55 3.59
CA GLU A 39 -6.00 14.93 4.36
C GLU A 39 -5.00 14.26 3.43
N ASP A 40 -3.71 14.49 3.67
CA ASP A 40 -2.63 13.87 2.90
C ASP A 40 -2.44 12.39 3.27
N HIS A 41 -2.83 11.98 4.48
CA HIS A 41 -2.67 10.61 4.98
C HIS A 41 -4.01 10.04 5.45
N PHE A 42 -4.64 9.22 4.61
CA PHE A 42 -5.97 8.65 4.87
C PHE A 42 -6.04 7.14 4.67
N LEU A 43 -4.96 6.54 4.15
CA LEU A 43 -4.91 5.10 3.87
C LEU A 43 -4.38 4.32 5.09
N ALA A 44 -5.28 3.99 6.01
CA ALA A 44 -4.93 3.33 7.27
C ALA A 44 -4.66 1.80 7.18
N ASP A 45 -5.12 1.13 6.11
CA ASP A 45 -5.09 -0.34 6.04
C ASP A 45 -4.26 -0.87 4.87
N PRO A 46 -3.03 -1.36 5.11
CA PRO A 46 -2.11 -1.82 4.06
C PRO A 46 -2.69 -2.87 3.10
N THR A 47 -3.58 -3.74 3.58
CA THR A 47 -4.22 -4.78 2.75
C THR A 47 -5.41 -4.25 1.96
N GLY A 48 -5.96 -3.12 2.41
CA GLY A 48 -7.08 -2.40 1.82
C GLY A 48 -6.68 -1.47 0.69
N ASN A 49 -5.50 -0.86 0.82
CA ASN A 49 -5.05 0.31 0.07
C ASN A 49 -5.08 0.12 -1.46
N ARG A 50 -4.90 -1.11 -1.95
CA ARG A 50 -4.99 -1.43 -3.39
C ARG A 50 -6.34 -1.11 -4.07
N ARG A 51 -7.38 -0.84 -3.29
CA ARG A 51 -8.74 -0.50 -3.79
C ARG A 51 -8.91 0.99 -4.07
N TYR A 52 -7.91 1.81 -3.77
CA TYR A 52 -7.96 3.26 -3.96
C TYR A 52 -7.05 3.65 -5.12
N TRP A 53 -7.56 4.45 -6.03
CA TRP A 53 -6.75 5.20 -6.98
C TRP A 53 -6.76 6.65 -6.52
N VAL A 54 -5.60 7.15 -6.09
CA VAL A 54 -5.47 8.52 -5.61
C VAL A 54 -5.07 9.41 -6.78
N VAL A 55 -5.83 10.48 -7.00
CA VAL A 55 -5.52 11.49 -8.01
C VAL A 55 -5.18 12.79 -7.25
N PRO A 56 -3.89 13.17 -7.15
CA PRO A 56 -3.51 14.40 -6.47
C PRO A 56 -4.00 15.62 -7.22
N MET A 57 -4.64 16.53 -6.50
CA MET A 57 -5.11 17.81 -7.04
C MET A 57 -4.13 18.92 -6.67
N ASN A 58 -3.13 19.14 -7.51
CA ASN A 58 -2.10 20.16 -7.28
C ASN A 58 -2.55 21.59 -7.65
N ARG A 59 -3.75 21.73 -8.21
CA ARG A 59 -4.31 23.01 -8.64
C ARG A 59 -5.82 23.02 -8.47
N GLN A 60 -6.37 24.22 -8.33
CA GLN A 60 -7.81 24.40 -8.36
C GLN A 60 -8.37 24.04 -9.74
N LEU A 61 -9.46 23.29 -9.76
CA LEU A 61 -10.13 22.86 -10.97
C LEU A 61 -11.05 23.96 -11.50
N ASP A 62 -10.88 24.34 -12.77
CA ASP A 62 -11.84 25.22 -13.45
C ASP A 62 -13.11 24.43 -13.79
N ARG A 63 -14.15 24.66 -12.99
CA ARG A 63 -15.43 23.97 -13.11
C ARG A 63 -16.23 24.42 -14.33
N ASN A 64 -16.04 25.65 -14.80
CA ASN A 64 -16.78 26.18 -15.95
C ASN A 64 -16.25 25.52 -17.22
N LYS A 65 -14.93 25.54 -17.39
CA LYS A 65 -14.28 24.84 -18.51
C LYS A 65 -14.58 23.35 -18.52
N LEU A 66 -14.53 22.68 -17.35
CA LEU A 66 -14.88 21.26 -17.28
C LEU A 66 -16.32 20.99 -17.70
N ARG A 67 -17.27 21.88 -17.36
CA ARG A 67 -18.67 21.74 -17.75
C ARG A 67 -18.85 21.86 -19.27
N GLU A 68 -18.10 22.76 -19.90
CA GLU A 68 -18.12 22.96 -21.35
C GLU A 68 -17.45 21.80 -22.11
N GLU A 69 -16.35 21.25 -21.58
CA GLU A 69 -15.57 20.19 -22.23
C GLU A 69 -16.02 18.76 -21.85
N ARG A 70 -16.91 18.60 -20.86
CA ARG A 70 -17.36 17.29 -20.33
C ARG A 70 -17.71 16.30 -21.43
N ASP A 71 -18.57 16.73 -22.36
CA ASP A 71 -19.10 15.85 -23.40
C ASP A 71 -18.00 15.45 -24.41
N ARG A 72 -17.02 16.34 -24.64
CA ARG A 72 -15.84 16.04 -25.48
C ARG A 72 -14.91 15.04 -24.82
N ILE A 73 -14.66 15.19 -23.51
CA ILE A 73 -13.84 14.25 -22.73
C ILE A 73 -14.49 12.86 -22.76
N TRP A 74 -15.81 12.79 -22.57
CA TRP A 74 -16.54 11.53 -22.61
C TRP A 74 -16.54 10.91 -24.01
N ALA A 75 -16.77 11.71 -25.06
CA ALA A 75 -16.73 11.24 -26.44
C ALA A 75 -15.35 10.65 -26.80
N ALA A 76 -14.26 11.31 -26.39
CA ALA A 76 -12.90 10.79 -26.58
C ALA A 76 -12.67 9.47 -25.85
N ALA A 77 -13.12 9.36 -24.59
CA ALA A 77 -13.00 8.12 -23.83
C ALA A 77 -13.80 6.96 -24.45
N VAL A 78 -15.02 7.22 -24.94
CA VAL A 78 -15.85 6.22 -25.61
C VAL A 78 -15.22 5.80 -26.95
N ALA A 79 -14.67 6.74 -27.73
CA ALA A 79 -13.99 6.42 -28.98
C ALA A 79 -12.82 5.45 -28.75
N LEU A 80 -11.93 5.76 -27.81
CA LEU A 80 -10.81 4.89 -27.43
C LEU A 80 -11.28 3.51 -26.95
N TYR A 81 -12.34 3.47 -26.13
CA TYR A 81 -12.91 2.21 -25.67
C TYR A 81 -13.43 1.34 -26.84
N LEU A 82 -14.14 1.94 -27.80
CA LEU A 82 -14.66 1.24 -28.98
C LEU A 82 -13.54 0.79 -29.93
N GLU A 83 -12.42 1.50 -29.96
CA GLU A 83 -11.19 1.10 -30.65
C GLU A 83 -10.45 -0.05 -29.95
N GLY A 84 -10.90 -0.44 -28.76
CA GLY A 84 -10.33 -1.56 -28.00
C GLY A 84 -9.13 -1.17 -27.14
N GLU A 85 -8.95 0.13 -26.86
CA GLU A 85 -7.88 0.60 -25.98
C GLU A 85 -7.98 -0.01 -24.59
N GLN A 86 -6.81 -0.31 -24.03
CA GLN A 86 -6.72 -0.94 -22.73
C GLN A 86 -7.09 0.07 -21.63
N TRP A 87 -8.06 -0.29 -20.79
CA TRP A 87 -8.57 0.58 -19.72
C TRP A 87 -8.24 0.08 -18.30
N TRP A 88 -7.57 -1.06 -18.18
CA TRP A 88 -7.04 -1.57 -16.90
C TRP A 88 -5.52 -1.41 -16.84
N LEU A 89 -5.00 -1.24 -15.63
CA LEU A 89 -3.56 -1.07 -15.40
C LEU A 89 -2.77 -2.30 -15.84
N THR A 90 -1.69 -2.08 -16.59
CA THR A 90 -0.62 -3.07 -16.80
C THR A 90 0.14 -3.32 -15.49
N GLU A 91 0.94 -4.38 -15.44
CA GLU A 91 1.77 -4.67 -14.25
C GLU A 91 2.78 -3.54 -13.95
N LYS A 92 3.28 -2.85 -14.97
CA LYS A 92 4.21 -1.71 -14.80
C LYS A 92 3.49 -0.52 -14.19
N GLU A 93 2.30 -0.18 -14.68
CA GLU A 93 1.50 0.93 -14.16
C GLU A 93 0.91 0.61 -12.78
N GLY A 94 0.52 -0.64 -12.53
CA GLY A 94 0.09 -1.12 -11.23
C GLY A 94 1.18 -0.93 -10.16
N ARG A 95 2.44 -1.22 -10.50
CA ARG A 95 3.59 -0.94 -9.62
C ARG A 95 3.83 0.56 -9.40
N ALA A 96 3.56 1.40 -10.40
CA ALA A 96 3.63 2.85 -10.23
C ALA A 96 2.52 3.34 -9.28
N ALA A 97 1.28 2.91 -9.50
CA ALA A 97 0.14 3.22 -8.62
C ALA A 97 0.35 2.71 -7.19
N ASP A 98 0.99 1.54 -7.01
CA ASP A 98 1.40 1.02 -5.70
C ASP A 98 2.40 1.94 -4.98
N ARG A 99 3.36 2.53 -5.72
CA ARG A 99 4.31 3.49 -5.15
C ARG A 99 3.63 4.79 -4.76
N ASP A 100 2.75 5.31 -5.61
CA ASP A 100 2.04 6.56 -5.34
C ASP A 100 1.14 6.41 -4.12
N ARG A 101 0.41 5.29 -4.00
CA ARG A 101 -0.42 4.98 -2.83
C ARG A 101 0.34 4.99 -1.50
N LYS A 102 1.60 4.55 -1.48
CA LYS A 102 2.40 4.53 -0.25
C LYS A 102 2.59 5.90 0.37
N GLN A 103 2.53 6.97 -0.43
CA GLN A 103 2.69 8.34 0.04
C GLN A 103 1.50 8.78 0.91
N TYR A 104 0.30 8.24 0.64
CA TYR A 104 -0.93 8.57 1.36
C TYR A 104 -1.22 7.61 2.53
N GLU A 105 -0.32 6.68 2.83
CA GLU A 105 -0.48 5.74 3.94
C GLU A 105 -0.33 6.44 5.28
N GLU A 106 -1.27 6.18 6.17
CA GLU A 106 -1.18 6.63 7.55
C GLU A 106 -0.09 5.85 8.29
N VAL A 107 0.77 6.58 9.00
CA VAL A 107 1.76 6.00 9.89
C VAL A 107 1.10 5.77 11.24
N HIS A 108 1.11 4.52 11.71
CA HIS A 108 0.52 4.20 13.00
C HIS A 108 1.26 4.95 14.14
N PRO A 109 0.57 5.54 15.13
CA PRO A 109 1.21 6.33 16.19
C PRO A 109 2.32 5.60 16.95
N TRP A 110 2.14 4.29 17.19
CA TRP A 110 3.13 3.44 17.87
C TRP A 110 4.41 3.18 17.07
N THR A 111 4.45 3.50 15.77
CA THR A 111 5.60 3.22 14.90
C THR A 111 6.88 3.82 15.46
N TYR A 112 6.87 5.11 15.82
CA TYR A 112 8.07 5.81 16.30
C TYR A 112 8.57 5.30 17.66
N SER A 113 7.66 5.06 18.61
CA SER A 113 8.03 4.48 19.92
C SER A 113 8.62 3.08 19.79
N ILE A 114 8.10 2.29 18.85
CA ILE A 114 8.64 0.96 18.55
C ILE A 114 10.02 1.10 17.89
N GLU A 115 10.20 2.01 16.92
CA GLU A 115 11.48 2.27 16.24
C GLU A 115 12.59 2.66 17.22
N ASP A 116 12.31 3.58 18.13
CA ASP A 116 13.25 4.01 19.16
C ASP A 116 13.67 2.83 20.06
N TYR A 117 12.69 2.04 20.51
CA TYR A 117 12.95 0.89 21.38
C TYR A 117 13.78 -0.23 20.72
N ILE A 118 13.58 -0.46 19.41
CA ILE A 118 14.25 -1.55 18.68
C ILE A 118 15.60 -1.15 18.09
N PHE A 119 15.98 0.14 18.13
CA PHE A 119 17.16 0.66 17.44
C PHE A 119 18.45 -0.15 17.71
N ASN A 120 18.66 -0.59 18.95
CA ASN A 120 19.84 -1.36 19.38
C ASN A 120 19.53 -2.84 19.71
N ARG A 121 18.44 -3.41 19.18
CA ARG A 121 18.02 -4.78 19.49
C ARG A 121 17.93 -5.65 18.24
N GLU A 122 18.42 -6.88 18.33
CA GLU A 122 18.28 -7.86 17.23
C GLU A 122 16.99 -8.68 17.33
N GLU A 123 16.53 -8.91 18.56
CA GLU A 123 15.36 -9.73 18.85
C GLU A 123 14.49 -9.04 19.89
N VAL A 124 13.18 -9.06 19.67
CA VAL A 124 12.19 -8.50 20.61
C VAL A 124 10.93 -9.35 20.65
N SER A 125 10.27 -9.41 21.81
CA SER A 125 8.97 -10.08 21.93
C SER A 125 7.81 -9.08 21.86
N THR A 126 6.63 -9.52 21.39
CA THR A 126 5.44 -8.65 21.37
C THR A 126 5.07 -8.14 22.78
N LYS A 127 5.24 -8.98 23.80
CA LYS A 127 4.94 -8.62 25.19
C LYS A 127 5.86 -7.50 25.68
N GLU A 128 7.15 -7.63 25.41
CA GLU A 128 8.17 -6.64 25.75
C GLU A 128 7.87 -5.29 25.11
N ILE A 129 7.48 -5.29 23.83
CA ILE A 129 7.12 -4.06 23.12
C ILE A 129 5.90 -3.38 23.74
N LEU A 130 4.84 -4.15 24.03
CA LEU A 130 3.64 -3.60 24.66
C LEU A 130 3.94 -3.01 26.03
N CYS A 131 4.78 -3.66 26.84
CA CYS A 131 5.10 -3.20 28.19
C CYS A 131 6.12 -2.06 28.21
N ASN A 132 7.23 -2.18 27.48
CA ASN A 132 8.41 -1.36 27.68
C ASN A 132 8.52 -0.22 26.66
N ALA A 133 7.96 -0.39 25.45
CA ALA A 133 8.00 0.65 24.42
C ALA A 133 6.72 1.51 24.42
N LEU A 134 5.59 0.93 24.85
CA LEU A 134 4.27 1.55 24.78
C LEU A 134 3.61 1.76 26.16
N ASP A 135 4.30 1.38 27.24
CA ASP A 135 3.82 1.50 28.62
C ASP A 135 2.41 0.91 28.87
N ILE A 136 2.05 -0.13 28.11
CA ILE A 136 0.77 -0.81 28.26
C ILE A 136 0.93 -1.93 29.30
N PRO A 137 0.25 -1.83 30.45
CA PRO A 137 0.38 -2.82 31.51
C PRO A 137 -0.14 -4.19 31.02
N PRO A 138 0.44 -5.32 31.46
CA PRO A 138 0.08 -6.66 31.02
C PRO A 138 -1.43 -6.97 31.08
N GLN A 139 -2.13 -6.39 32.06
CA GLN A 139 -3.58 -6.57 32.26
C GLN A 139 -4.41 -5.97 31.11
N LYS A 140 -3.87 -4.98 30.40
CA LYS A 140 -4.51 -4.32 29.25
C LYS A 140 -4.01 -4.87 27.90
N HIS A 141 -3.27 -5.98 27.90
CA HIS A 141 -2.81 -6.60 26.65
C HIS A 141 -3.98 -7.27 25.95
N THR A 142 -4.47 -6.62 24.89
CA THR A 142 -5.58 -7.14 24.09
C THR A 142 -5.08 -7.75 22.78
N CYS A 143 -5.83 -8.71 22.22
CA CYS A 143 -5.52 -9.29 20.91
C CYS A 143 -5.39 -8.22 19.78
N PRO A 144 -6.23 -7.16 19.71
CA PRO A 144 -6.03 -6.07 18.77
C PRO A 144 -4.70 -5.33 18.94
N ALA A 145 -4.27 -5.06 20.18
CA ALA A 145 -2.98 -4.41 20.44
C ALA A 145 -1.81 -5.26 19.93
N GLN A 146 -1.82 -6.57 20.20
CA GLN A 146 -0.81 -7.49 19.69
C GLN A 146 -0.78 -7.53 18.15
N LYS A 147 -1.96 -7.53 17.51
CA LYS A 147 -2.08 -7.50 16.05
C LYS A 147 -1.52 -6.21 15.44
N ARG A 148 -1.75 -5.05 16.07
CA ARG A 148 -1.17 -3.76 15.62
C ARG A 148 0.35 -3.81 15.64
N VAL A 149 0.95 -4.26 16.75
CA VAL A 149 2.40 -4.46 16.86
C VAL A 149 2.91 -5.39 15.76
N SER A 150 2.22 -6.50 15.51
CA SER A 150 2.57 -7.43 14.42
C SER A 150 2.54 -6.78 13.04
N THR A 151 1.52 -5.96 12.75
CA THR A 151 1.40 -5.23 11.47
C THR A 151 2.53 -4.23 11.30
N ILE A 152 2.89 -3.49 12.35
CA ILE A 152 3.99 -2.52 12.35
C ILE A 152 5.32 -3.23 12.07
N PHE A 153 5.61 -4.32 12.80
CA PHE A 153 6.84 -5.10 12.57
C PHE A 153 6.94 -5.65 11.15
N LYS A 154 5.85 -6.20 10.61
CA LYS A 154 5.82 -6.66 9.21
C LYS A 154 6.08 -5.53 8.22
N LYS A 155 5.53 -4.32 8.47
CA LYS A 155 5.77 -3.12 7.64
C LYS A 155 7.24 -2.69 7.70
N MET A 156 7.89 -2.82 8.86
CA MET A 156 9.32 -2.57 9.03
C MET A 156 10.23 -3.70 8.51
N GLY A 157 9.68 -4.78 7.95
CA GLY A 157 10.45 -5.91 7.44
C GLY A 157 11.00 -6.88 8.49
N TRP A 158 10.42 -6.88 9.69
CA TRP A 158 10.72 -7.86 10.73
C TRP A 158 9.88 -9.13 10.55
N GLU A 159 10.46 -10.28 10.85
CA GLU A 159 9.82 -11.59 10.75
C GLU A 159 9.69 -12.23 12.14
N GLN A 160 8.57 -12.89 12.38
CA GLN A 160 8.34 -13.62 13.63
C GLN A 160 8.80 -15.07 13.51
N THR A 161 9.42 -15.61 14.55
CA THR A 161 9.77 -17.03 14.59
C THR A 161 8.52 -17.92 14.54
N LYS A 162 8.55 -18.96 13.69
CA LYS A 162 7.46 -19.94 13.59
C LYS A 162 7.24 -20.68 14.92
N ASN A 163 8.35 -21.11 15.52
CA ASN A 163 8.39 -21.85 16.77
C ASN A 163 8.86 -20.96 17.93
N PRO A 164 8.37 -21.18 19.17
CA PRO A 164 8.87 -20.51 20.35
C PRO A 164 10.35 -20.85 20.60
N VAL A 165 11.17 -19.80 20.73
CA VAL A 165 12.60 -19.87 21.04
C VAL A 165 12.84 -19.42 22.49
N ALA A 166 13.97 -19.82 23.07
CA ALA A 166 14.38 -19.32 24.38
C ALA A 166 14.72 -17.82 24.27
N TYR A 167 14.05 -17.00 25.06
CA TYR A 167 14.21 -15.55 25.11
C TYR A 167 13.85 -15.06 26.52
N GLN A 168 14.77 -14.36 27.18
CA GLN A 168 14.61 -13.82 28.55
C GLN A 168 14.02 -14.85 29.53
N ASN A 169 14.68 -16.01 29.67
CA ASN A 169 14.30 -17.11 30.55
C ASN A 169 12.91 -17.73 30.29
N ARG A 170 12.30 -17.50 29.12
CA ARG A 170 11.02 -18.08 28.71
C ARG A 170 11.07 -18.55 27.27
N ARG A 171 10.15 -19.44 26.89
CA ARG A 171 9.96 -19.82 25.49
C ARG A 171 8.86 -18.96 24.87
N THR A 172 9.21 -18.11 23.92
CA THR A 172 8.24 -17.25 23.24
C THR A 172 8.59 -17.08 21.77
N ARG A 173 7.62 -16.63 20.98
CA ARG A 173 7.87 -16.18 19.62
C ARG A 173 8.49 -14.78 19.66
N VAL A 174 9.59 -14.61 18.97
CA VAL A 174 10.33 -13.34 18.89
C VAL A 174 10.29 -12.81 17.47
N TRP A 175 10.41 -11.50 17.34
CA TRP A 175 10.59 -10.79 16.08
C TRP A 175 12.08 -10.56 15.85
N ARG A 176 12.53 -10.77 14.61
CA ARG A 176 13.91 -10.53 14.19
C ARG A 176 13.93 -9.79 12.86
N LYS A 177 14.89 -8.90 12.64
CA LYS A 177 15.08 -8.28 11.33
C LYS A 177 15.49 -9.36 10.33
N LYS A 178 14.89 -9.35 9.14
CA LYS A 178 15.29 -10.26 8.07
C LYS A 178 16.76 -10.02 7.74
N LYS A 179 17.61 -11.04 7.93
CA LYS A 179 18.98 -10.97 7.43
C LYS A 179 18.90 -10.83 5.91
N ILE A 180 19.38 -9.72 5.38
CA ILE A 180 19.57 -9.58 3.94
C ILE A 180 20.59 -10.67 3.58
N LYS A 181 20.18 -11.68 2.80
CA LYS A 181 21.15 -12.55 2.16
C LYS A 181 21.91 -11.67 1.19
N ASN A 182 23.14 -11.29 1.52
CA ASN A 182 24.08 -10.72 0.55
C ASN A 182 24.36 -11.79 -0.50
N SER A 183 23.50 -11.89 -1.52
CA SER A 183 23.86 -12.47 -2.80
C SER A 183 24.46 -11.34 -3.63
N LEU A 184 25.70 -10.98 -3.32
CA LEU A 184 26.56 -10.20 -4.19
C LEU A 184 27.59 -11.18 -4.76
N GLU A 185 27.29 -11.79 -5.91
CA GLU A 185 28.35 -11.95 -6.89
C GLU A 185 28.55 -10.56 -7.50
N SER A 186 29.66 -9.94 -7.14
CA SER A 186 30.16 -8.71 -7.76
C SER A 186 30.52 -8.98 -9.22
N PRO A 187 30.00 -8.26 -10.22
CA PRO A 187 30.69 -8.12 -11.48
C PRO A 187 31.76 -7.04 -11.31
N VAL A 188 32.89 -7.39 -10.71
CA VAL A 188 34.14 -6.66 -10.97
C VAL A 188 34.81 -7.37 -12.13
N SER A 189 34.58 -6.88 -13.35
CA SER A 189 35.50 -7.09 -14.46
C SER A 189 35.56 -5.83 -15.31
N VAL A 190 36.56 -5.02 -14.97
CA VAL A 190 37.39 -4.17 -15.84
C VAL A 190 36.84 -3.89 -17.25
N CYS A 191 36.42 -2.64 -17.48
CA CYS A 191 36.52 -2.01 -18.79
C CYS A 191 37.37 -0.75 -18.65
N GLN A 192 38.69 -0.92 -18.69
CA GLN A 192 39.62 0.16 -19.02
C GLN A 192 40.24 -0.13 -20.39
N ASN A 193 40.04 0.86 -21.26
CA ASN A 193 40.88 1.28 -22.39
C ASN A 193 40.89 0.45 -23.68
N ALA A 194 40.26 1.03 -24.71
CA ALA A 194 40.89 1.20 -26.02
C ALA A 194 40.23 2.39 -26.74
N VAL A 195 40.73 3.59 -26.48
CA VAL A 195 40.69 4.68 -27.47
C VAL A 195 41.81 4.35 -28.45
N SER A 196 41.47 3.91 -29.66
CA SER A 196 42.40 3.88 -30.79
C SER A 196 41.75 4.54 -31.98
N THR A 197 42.25 5.75 -32.25
CA THR A 197 42.28 6.46 -33.52
C THR A 197 42.33 5.53 -34.73
N ASP A 198 41.48 5.80 -35.73
CA ASP A 198 41.96 5.72 -37.11
C ASP A 198 41.18 6.69 -38.01
N ALA A 199 41.89 7.74 -38.41
CA ALA A 199 41.53 8.65 -39.48
C ALA A 199 42.25 8.19 -40.75
N LYS A 200 41.50 7.78 -41.77
CA LYS A 200 41.90 7.67 -43.19
C LYS A 200 40.64 7.91 -44.01
N GLU A 201 40.40 9.08 -44.59
CA GLU A 201 41.05 9.64 -45.79
C GLU A 201 41.05 8.67 -47.00
N LYS A 202 40.10 8.92 -47.93
CA LYS A 202 40.12 8.68 -49.38
C LYS A 202 38.78 9.25 -49.92
N ARG A 203 38.80 10.44 -50.53
CA ARG A 203 38.84 10.67 -51.99
C ARG A 203 37.71 9.98 -52.73
#